data_AF-A0AB94ICC3-F1
#
_entry.id   AF-A0AB94ICC3-F1
#
_cell.length_a   1.000
_cell.length_b   1.000
_cell.length_c   1.000
_cell.angle_alpha   90.00
_cell.angle_beta   90.00
_cell.angle_gamma   90.00
#
_symmetry.space_group_name_H-M   'P 1'
#
loop_
_entity.id
_entity.type
_entity.pdbx_description
1 polymer ?
#
loop_
_entity_poly.entity_id
_entity_poly.type
_entity_poly.pdbx_seq_one_letter_code
_entity_poly.pdbx_strand_id
1 'polypeptide(L)'
;MKITYKQLVSAVEQKIVTTTQAEQLWAFWQAQNKNLPTFKLTHVLYYLGGMIAIGAMSLFMNLGWERLGGIGLLCICVIYAIIAFSLGEFLLRRYDLVIPATVLITLVTVLTPLAVYALEQVIGFWDTDYFYQNYYQHNILCRLIMEIATIVVSICLIYRYRFPFLFLPLASALWCMSLDLTLYLFDLLGYLREGFDYANYSTIREYVSLLFGLFITGIAFVIDLKNKTVKDFSFWLYLSGVITFWGALSSMYSDSELAKFCYCCINLLMILIGATIARKVFVVFGALGITGYLAHLAYDVFEDSLLFPLVLTLIGLFIIFIGIIWQRHEKAINHYLLQFLPQGLKNSIQFRKY
;
A
#
# COMPACT_ATOMS: atom_id res chain seq x y z
N MET A 1 -5.38 23.30 5.17
CA MET A 1 -6.50 23.83 4.35
C MET A 1 -6.02 24.02 2.91
N LYS A 2 -6.70 23.51 1.87
CA LYS A 2 -6.29 23.76 0.47
C LYS A 2 -6.85 25.10 0.00
N ILE A 3 -5.99 26.12 -0.10
CA ILE A 3 -6.40 27.45 -0.55
C ILE A 3 -6.61 27.42 -2.06
N THR A 4 -7.81 27.77 -2.51
CA THR A 4 -8.14 27.89 -3.94
C THR A 4 -7.97 29.34 -4.41
N TYR A 5 -7.71 29.53 -5.70
CA TYR A 5 -7.65 30.87 -6.28
C TYR A 5 -8.94 31.66 -6.00
N LYS A 6 -10.10 30.99 -6.01
CA LYS A 6 -11.40 31.60 -5.67
C LYS A 6 -11.44 32.16 -4.24
N GLN A 7 -10.82 31.47 -3.27
CA GLN A 7 -10.74 31.97 -1.89
C GLN A 7 -9.80 33.17 -1.77
N LEU A 8 -8.74 33.22 -2.58
CA LEU A 8 -7.85 34.36 -2.70
C LEU A 8 -8.57 35.58 -3.27
N VAL A 9 -9.34 35.39 -4.35
CA VAL A 9 -10.20 36.45 -4.93
C VAL A 9 -11.21 36.94 -3.91
N SER A 10 -11.86 36.04 -3.17
CA SER A 10 -12.78 36.42 -2.09
C SER A 10 -12.09 37.19 -0.96
N ALA A 11 -10.84 36.87 -0.62
CA ALA A 11 -10.06 37.62 0.36
C ALA A 11 -9.68 39.03 -0.14
N VAL A 12 -9.48 39.19 -1.46
CA VAL A 12 -9.30 40.52 -2.10
C VAL A 12 -10.61 41.32 -2.07
N GLU A 13 -11.74 40.69 -2.39
CA GLU A 13 -13.07 41.33 -2.31
C GLU A 13 -13.40 41.80 -0.89
N GLN A 14 -13.04 41.00 0.12
CA GLN A 14 -13.17 41.36 1.54
C GLN A 14 -12.11 42.35 2.03
N LYS A 15 -11.21 42.84 1.14
CA LYS A 15 -10.12 43.77 1.46
C LYS A 15 -9.16 43.26 2.56
N ILE A 16 -9.07 41.94 2.73
CA ILE A 16 -8.14 41.30 3.68
C ILE A 16 -6.71 41.34 3.12
N VAL A 17 -6.57 41.18 1.80
CA VAL A 17 -5.30 41.26 1.05
C VAL A 17 -5.49 42.09 -0.21
N THR A 18 -4.42 42.71 -0.72
CA THR A 18 -4.45 43.42 -2.00
C THR A 18 -4.36 42.45 -3.18
N THR A 19 -4.81 42.88 -4.37
CA THR A 19 -4.69 42.07 -5.61
C THR A 19 -3.24 41.64 -5.88
N THR A 20 -2.29 42.54 -5.67
CA THR A 20 -0.86 42.25 -5.86
C THR A 20 -0.34 41.23 -4.84
N GLN A 21 -0.75 41.33 -3.57
CA GLN A 21 -0.41 40.33 -2.56
C GLN A 21 -1.02 38.97 -2.89
N ALA A 22 -2.25 38.96 -3.40
CA ALA A 22 -2.94 37.75 -3.81
C ALA A 22 -2.21 37.02 -4.95
N GLU A 23 -1.77 37.75 -5.97
CA GLU A 23 -0.97 37.21 -7.07
C GLU A 23 0.38 36.68 -6.60
N GLN A 24 1.09 37.42 -5.73
CA GLN A 24 2.37 37.00 -5.17
C GLN A 24 2.25 35.73 -4.32
N LEU A 25 1.22 35.65 -3.47
CA LEU A 25 0.92 34.46 -2.66
C LEU A 25 0.57 33.26 -3.55
N TRP A 26 -0.22 33.48 -4.61
CA TRP A 26 -0.56 32.43 -5.54
C TRP A 26 0.66 31.90 -6.29
N ALA A 27 1.55 32.78 -6.74
CA ALA A 27 2.81 32.40 -7.38
C ALA A 27 3.73 31.63 -6.41
N PHE A 28 3.85 32.09 -5.17
CA PHE A 28 4.61 31.42 -4.11
C PHE A 28 4.08 29.99 -3.84
N TRP A 29 2.76 29.82 -3.70
CA TRP A 29 2.17 28.51 -3.48
C TRP A 29 2.24 27.60 -4.70
N GLN A 30 2.15 28.13 -5.92
CA GLN A 30 2.40 27.34 -7.12
C GLN A 30 3.83 26.82 -7.16
N ALA A 31 4.81 27.66 -6.80
CA ALA A 31 6.21 27.27 -6.74
C ALA A 31 6.45 26.18 -5.67
N GLN A 32 5.87 26.31 -4.47
CA GLN A 32 5.95 25.27 -3.43
C GLN A 32 5.29 23.94 -3.84
N ASN A 33 4.17 24.00 -4.58
CA ASN A 33 3.41 22.80 -4.96
C ASN A 33 3.89 22.15 -6.27
N LYS A 34 4.94 22.67 -6.93
CA LYS A 34 5.42 22.15 -8.21
C LYS A 34 5.81 20.67 -8.15
N ASN A 35 6.38 20.24 -7.02
CA ASN A 35 6.92 18.89 -6.83
C ASN A 35 6.02 18.02 -5.93
N LEU A 36 4.84 18.50 -5.54
CA LEU A 36 3.87 17.74 -4.76
C LEU A 36 2.90 17.00 -5.68
N PRO A 37 2.57 15.73 -5.40
CA PRO A 37 1.58 14.99 -6.17
C PRO A 37 0.21 15.65 -5.99
N THR A 38 -0.19 16.43 -6.99
CA THR A 38 -1.51 17.06 -7.07
C THR A 38 -2.40 16.27 -8.03
N PHE A 39 -3.72 16.39 -7.91
CA PHE A 39 -4.62 15.75 -8.87
C PHE A 39 -4.66 16.58 -10.17
N LYS A 40 -3.59 16.49 -10.96
CA LYS A 40 -3.45 17.12 -12.28
C LYS A 40 -3.42 16.01 -13.33
N LEU A 41 -4.01 16.27 -14.50
CA LEU A 41 -4.03 15.31 -15.61
C LEU A 41 -2.62 14.79 -15.95
N THR A 42 -1.61 15.65 -15.91
CA THR A 42 -0.20 15.26 -16.14
C THR A 42 0.29 14.21 -15.14
N HIS A 43 -0.02 14.37 -13.85
CA HIS A 43 0.35 13.38 -12.83
C HIS A 43 -0.43 12.08 -13.01
N VAL A 44 -1.72 12.16 -13.37
CA VAL A 44 -2.53 10.99 -13.71
C VAL A 44 -1.91 10.21 -14.87
N LEU A 45 -1.50 10.89 -15.94
CA LEU A 45 -0.85 10.24 -17.09
C LEU A 45 0.47 9.58 -16.71
N TYR A 46 1.30 10.23 -15.89
CA TYR A 46 2.56 9.65 -15.42
C TYR A 46 2.34 8.40 -14.56
N TYR A 47 1.40 8.45 -13.61
CA TYR A 47 1.07 7.27 -12.80
C TYR A 47 0.41 6.18 -13.63
N LEU A 48 -0.53 6.50 -14.51
CA LEU A 48 -1.21 5.52 -15.36
C LEU A 48 -0.22 4.79 -16.26
N GLY A 49 0.59 5.52 -17.04
CA GLY A 49 1.56 4.92 -17.95
C GLY A 49 2.59 4.07 -17.21
N GLY A 50 3.05 4.55 -16.05
CA GLY A 50 3.98 3.80 -15.23
C GLY A 50 3.40 2.59 -14.52
N MET A 51 2.15 2.65 -14.05
CA MET A 51 1.44 1.49 -13.50
C MET A 51 1.15 0.44 -14.58
N ILE A 52 0.87 0.86 -15.82
CA ILE A 52 0.76 -0.06 -16.96
C ILE A 52 2.11 -0.73 -17.22
N ALA A 53 3.21 0.01 -17.23
CA ALA A 53 4.55 -0.57 -17.43
C ALA A 53 4.93 -1.56 -16.32
N ILE A 54 4.68 -1.19 -15.05
CA ILE A 54 4.89 -2.07 -13.89
C ILE A 54 4.02 -3.32 -14.00
N GLY A 55 2.72 -3.15 -14.25
CA GLY A 55 1.77 -4.26 -14.39
C GLY A 55 2.09 -5.18 -15.56
N ALA A 56 2.55 -4.64 -16.69
CA ALA A 56 2.97 -5.43 -17.84
C ALA A 56 4.13 -6.35 -17.50
N MET A 57 5.15 -5.83 -16.83
CA MET A 57 6.31 -6.62 -16.44
C MET A 57 5.99 -7.59 -15.30
N SER A 58 5.15 -7.21 -14.33
CA SER A 58 4.86 -8.08 -13.18
C SER A 58 3.80 -9.15 -13.41
N LEU A 59 2.76 -8.88 -14.22
CA LEU A 59 1.61 -9.78 -14.40
C LEU A 59 1.61 -10.50 -15.75
N PHE A 60 2.02 -9.81 -16.83
CA PHE A 60 1.86 -10.36 -18.19
C PHE A 60 3.14 -10.98 -18.76
N MET A 61 4.31 -10.69 -18.20
CA MET A 61 5.57 -11.23 -18.73
C MET A 61 5.65 -12.77 -18.64
N ASN A 62 4.93 -13.38 -17.70
CA ASN A 62 4.81 -14.84 -17.60
C ASN A 62 4.20 -15.49 -18.87
N LEU A 63 3.41 -14.73 -19.67
CA LEU A 63 2.85 -15.21 -20.94
C LEU A 63 3.86 -15.19 -22.10
N GLY A 64 4.82 -14.27 -22.07
CA GLY A 64 5.90 -14.21 -23.06
C GLY A 64 7.01 -15.23 -22.79
N TRP A 65 6.94 -15.88 -21.63
CA TRP A 65 8.01 -16.66 -21.02
C TRP A 65 8.30 -17.97 -21.74
N GLU A 66 7.24 -18.71 -22.08
CA GLU A 66 7.31 -20.00 -22.79
C GLU A 66 7.98 -19.87 -24.17
N ARG A 67 8.01 -18.66 -24.75
CA ARG A 67 8.51 -18.42 -26.10
C ARG A 67 9.95 -17.91 -26.15
N LEU A 68 10.43 -17.25 -25.10
CA LEU A 68 11.71 -16.53 -25.09
C LEU A 68 12.84 -17.27 -24.37
N GLY A 69 12.50 -18.18 -23.46
CA GLY A 69 13.46 -18.87 -22.59
C GLY A 69 14.18 -17.95 -21.60
N GLY A 70 15.04 -18.52 -20.75
CA GLY A 70 15.75 -17.79 -19.70
C GLY A 70 16.66 -16.66 -20.22
N ILE A 71 17.43 -16.92 -21.29
CA ILE A 71 18.33 -15.92 -21.90
C ILE A 71 17.54 -14.74 -22.47
N GLY A 72 16.45 -15.02 -23.19
CA GLY A 72 15.60 -13.98 -23.78
C GLY A 72 14.99 -13.08 -22.71
N LEU A 73 14.48 -13.64 -21.62
CA LEU A 73 13.97 -12.86 -20.50
C LEU A 73 15.06 -11.99 -19.87
N LEU A 74 16.25 -12.55 -19.63
CA LEU A 74 17.36 -11.84 -19.00
C LEU A 74 17.75 -10.60 -19.79
N CYS A 75 17.91 -10.75 -21.12
CA CYS A 75 18.22 -9.64 -22.03
C CYS A 75 17.16 -8.53 -21.96
N ILE A 76 15.87 -8.89 -21.97
CA ILE A 76 14.77 -7.92 -21.89
C ILE A 76 14.82 -7.16 -20.58
N CYS A 77 14.97 -7.87 -19.44
CA CYS A 77 15.01 -7.25 -18.12
C CYS A 77 16.19 -6.28 -17.99
N VAL A 78 17.38 -6.66 -18.47
CA VAL A 78 18.58 -5.81 -18.43
C VAL A 78 18.39 -4.57 -19.31
N ILE A 79 17.91 -4.73 -20.55
CA ILE A 79 17.67 -3.60 -21.46
C ILE A 79 16.63 -2.64 -20.85
N TYR A 80 15.52 -3.15 -20.35
CA TYR A 80 14.48 -2.34 -19.73
C TYR A 80 14.99 -1.64 -18.47
N ALA A 81 15.77 -2.32 -17.63
CA ALA A 81 16.37 -1.72 -16.43
C ALA A 81 17.33 -0.58 -16.78
N ILE A 82 18.20 -0.76 -17.79
CA ILE A 82 19.13 0.28 -18.25
C ILE A 82 18.36 1.49 -18.80
N ILE A 83 17.35 1.26 -19.65
CA ILE A 83 16.53 2.32 -20.22
C ILE A 83 15.76 3.07 -19.13
N ALA A 84 15.06 2.35 -18.25
CA ALA A 84 14.27 2.94 -17.18
C ALA A 84 15.15 3.72 -16.20
N PHE A 85 16.30 3.17 -15.80
CA PHE A 85 17.25 3.85 -14.93
C PHE A 85 17.81 5.12 -15.57
N SER A 86 18.27 5.03 -16.82
CA SER A 86 18.88 6.15 -17.55
C SER A 86 17.89 7.28 -17.81
N LEU A 87 16.66 6.94 -18.23
CA LEU A 87 15.59 7.92 -18.41
C LEU A 87 15.14 8.52 -17.08
N GLY A 88 15.03 7.70 -16.02
CA GLY A 88 14.70 8.18 -14.67
C GLY A 88 15.72 9.21 -14.18
N GLU A 89 17.01 8.90 -14.30
CA GLU A 89 18.11 9.80 -13.96
C GLU A 89 18.10 11.07 -14.82
N PHE A 90 17.89 10.94 -16.13
CA PHE A 90 17.84 12.07 -17.04
C PHE A 90 16.69 13.02 -16.70
N LEU A 91 15.48 12.51 -16.50
CA LEU A 91 14.31 13.31 -16.15
C LEU A 91 14.47 14.00 -14.78
N LEU A 92 15.08 13.30 -13.82
CA LEU A 92 15.35 13.85 -12.50
C LEU A 92 16.38 15.00 -12.57
N ARG A 93 17.54 14.76 -13.19
CA ARG A 93 18.65 15.73 -13.19
C ARG A 93 18.43 16.90 -14.13
N ARG A 94 17.81 16.67 -15.30
CA ARG A 94 17.67 17.70 -16.33
C ARG A 94 16.41 18.54 -16.17
N TYR A 95 15.31 17.95 -15.72
CA TYR A 95 13.99 18.59 -15.70
C TYR A 95 13.35 18.68 -14.31
N ASP A 96 14.00 18.16 -13.26
CA ASP A 96 13.46 18.08 -11.88
C ASP A 96 12.09 17.38 -11.83
N LEU A 97 11.84 16.43 -12.75
CA LEU A 97 10.57 15.72 -12.85
C LEU A 97 10.55 14.51 -11.91
N VAL A 98 10.34 14.78 -10.61
CA VAL A 98 10.40 13.77 -9.55
C VAL A 98 9.41 12.62 -9.76
N ILE A 99 8.18 12.89 -10.19
CA ILE A 99 7.12 11.87 -10.32
C ILE A 99 7.46 10.83 -11.40
N PRO A 100 7.68 11.18 -12.68
CA PRO A 100 8.01 10.18 -13.70
C PRO A 100 9.35 9.51 -13.41
N ALA A 101 10.34 10.23 -12.89
CA ALA A 101 11.61 9.61 -12.46
C ALA A 101 11.40 8.54 -11.38
N THR A 102 10.59 8.84 -10.37
CA THR A 102 10.26 7.89 -9.30
C THR A 102 9.64 6.61 -9.85
N VAL A 103 8.72 6.73 -10.82
CA VAL A 103 8.05 5.56 -11.40
C VAL A 103 9.02 4.72 -12.24
N LEU A 104 9.88 5.34 -13.04
CA LEU A 104 10.90 4.62 -13.83
C LEU A 104 11.94 3.93 -12.95
N ILE A 105 12.42 4.58 -11.88
CA ILE A 105 13.34 3.96 -10.93
C ILE A 105 12.66 2.81 -10.17
N THR A 106 11.36 2.92 -9.88
CA THR A 106 10.59 1.83 -9.27
C THR A 106 10.45 0.64 -10.22
N LEU A 107 10.30 0.88 -11.53
CA LEU A 107 10.27 -0.19 -12.53
C LEU A 107 11.55 -1.03 -12.50
N VAL A 108 12.73 -0.42 -12.29
CA VAL A 108 13.99 -1.16 -12.11
C VAL A 108 13.92 -2.16 -10.95
N THR A 109 13.28 -1.76 -9.85
CA THR A 109 13.08 -2.65 -8.69
C THR A 109 12.13 -3.79 -9.03
N VAL A 110 11.04 -3.51 -9.75
CA VAL A 110 10.05 -4.52 -10.19
C VAL A 110 10.64 -5.52 -11.19
N LEU A 111 11.63 -5.10 -11.98
CA LEU A 111 12.34 -5.97 -12.92
C LEU A 111 13.38 -6.88 -12.25
N THR A 112 13.81 -6.55 -11.03
CA THR A 112 14.85 -7.30 -10.31
C THR A 112 14.52 -8.78 -10.11
N PRO A 113 13.35 -9.17 -9.56
CA PRO A 113 13.04 -10.59 -9.37
C PRO A 113 12.97 -11.35 -10.69
N LEU A 114 12.47 -10.72 -11.76
CA LEU A 114 12.44 -11.33 -13.10
C LEU A 114 13.84 -11.52 -13.69
N ALA A 115 14.74 -10.55 -13.50
CA ALA A 115 16.12 -10.67 -13.96
C ALA A 115 16.86 -11.79 -13.22
N VAL A 116 16.65 -11.90 -11.90
CA VAL A 116 17.23 -12.96 -11.07
C VAL A 116 16.67 -14.32 -11.48
N TYR A 117 15.36 -14.42 -11.64
CA TYR A 117 14.70 -15.62 -12.13
C TYR A 117 15.25 -16.10 -13.48
N ALA A 118 15.39 -15.17 -14.42
CA ALA A 118 15.95 -15.44 -15.73
C ALA A 118 17.39 -15.97 -15.64
N LEU A 119 18.20 -15.37 -14.75
CA LEU A 119 19.57 -15.80 -14.49
C LEU A 119 19.63 -17.20 -13.88
N GLU A 120 18.77 -17.49 -12.89
CA GLU A 120 18.68 -18.82 -12.27
C GLU A 120 18.33 -19.89 -13.31
N GLN A 121 17.44 -19.58 -14.25
CA GLN A 121 17.09 -20.47 -15.37
C GLN A 121 18.26 -20.70 -16.33
N VAL A 122 19.01 -19.66 -16.67
CA VAL A 122 20.19 -19.79 -17.55
C VAL A 122 21.28 -20.66 -16.93
N ILE A 123 21.41 -20.63 -15.60
CA ILE A 123 22.39 -21.45 -14.87
C ILE A 123 21.90 -22.90 -14.68
N GLY A 124 20.64 -23.21 -15.03
CA GLY A 124 20.03 -24.51 -14.73
C GLY A 124 19.70 -24.69 -13.25
N PHE A 125 19.65 -23.59 -12.48
CA PHE A 125 19.36 -23.65 -11.04
C PHE A 125 17.91 -24.06 -10.78
N TRP A 126 17.01 -23.99 -11.77
CA TRP A 126 15.62 -24.45 -11.65
C TRP A 126 15.37 -25.87 -12.18
N ASP A 127 16.39 -26.58 -12.66
CA ASP A 127 16.19 -27.89 -13.30
C ASP A 127 15.69 -28.97 -12.33
N THR A 128 14.74 -29.76 -12.84
CA THR A 128 13.84 -30.68 -12.11
C THR A 128 14.46 -32.02 -11.70
N ASP A 129 15.76 -32.25 -11.88
CA ASP A 129 16.40 -33.55 -11.62
C ASP A 129 16.56 -33.89 -10.13
N TYR A 130 16.05 -33.05 -9.23
CA TYR A 130 15.98 -33.37 -7.81
C TYR A 130 14.89 -34.42 -7.54
N PHE A 131 15.28 -35.54 -6.93
CA PHE A 131 14.36 -36.53 -6.37
C PHE A 131 13.18 -35.83 -5.66
N TYR A 132 11.95 -36.25 -5.97
CA TYR A 132 10.65 -35.67 -5.57
C TYR A 132 10.56 -35.14 -4.11
N GLN A 133 11.39 -35.67 -3.19
CA GLN A 133 11.45 -35.27 -1.79
C GLN A 133 12.09 -33.89 -1.53
N ASN A 134 13.04 -33.42 -2.36
CA ASN A 134 13.73 -32.12 -2.15
C ASN A 134 13.23 -31.01 -3.10
N TYR A 135 12.30 -31.33 -3.99
CA TYR A 135 11.79 -30.40 -5.02
C TYR A 135 11.12 -29.15 -4.42
N TYR A 136 10.34 -29.31 -3.35
CA TYR A 136 9.66 -28.20 -2.68
C TYR A 136 10.63 -27.23 -2.00
N GLN A 137 11.64 -27.74 -1.28
CA GLN A 137 12.68 -26.93 -0.64
C GLN A 137 13.46 -26.11 -1.66
N HIS A 138 13.86 -26.75 -2.75
CA HIS A 138 14.65 -26.12 -3.80
C HIS A 138 13.91 -24.96 -4.46
N ASN A 139 12.62 -25.14 -4.74
CA ASN A 139 11.78 -24.07 -5.29
C ASN A 139 11.61 -22.89 -4.31
N ILE A 140 11.46 -23.16 -3.00
CA ILE A 140 11.42 -22.10 -1.98
C ILE A 140 12.74 -21.31 -1.97
N LEU A 141 13.89 -21.98 -2.08
CA LEU A 141 15.20 -21.31 -2.11
C LEU A 141 15.37 -20.39 -3.32
N CYS A 142 14.95 -20.82 -4.53
CA CYS A 142 14.97 -19.94 -5.71
C CYS A 142 14.14 -18.68 -5.49
N ARG A 143 12.94 -18.81 -4.89
CA ARG A 143 12.10 -17.64 -4.58
C ARG A 143 12.71 -16.69 -3.57
N LEU A 144 13.33 -17.23 -2.51
CA LEU A 144 14.04 -16.42 -1.52
C LEU A 144 15.18 -15.60 -2.14
N ILE A 145 15.94 -16.16 -3.10
CA ILE A 145 17.02 -15.44 -3.79
C ILE A 145 16.45 -14.24 -4.57
N MET A 146 15.35 -14.44 -5.30
CA MET A 146 14.65 -13.36 -6.01
C MET A 146 14.19 -12.24 -5.08
N GLU A 147 13.63 -12.60 -3.92
CA GLU A 147 13.13 -11.64 -2.94
C GLU A 147 14.26 -10.86 -2.27
N ILE A 148 15.32 -11.54 -1.84
CA ILE A 148 16.50 -10.91 -1.23
C ILE A 148 17.13 -9.92 -2.21
N ALA A 149 17.32 -10.31 -3.47
CA ALA A 149 17.85 -9.41 -4.48
C ALA A 149 16.96 -8.17 -4.67
N THR A 150 15.64 -8.36 -4.71
CA THR A 150 14.66 -7.26 -4.83
C THR A 150 14.71 -6.32 -3.62
N ILE A 151 14.83 -6.86 -2.41
CA ILE A 151 14.98 -6.09 -1.17
C ILE A 151 16.27 -5.26 -1.21
N VAL A 152 17.40 -5.88 -1.57
CA VAL A 152 18.70 -5.19 -1.67
C VAL A 152 18.65 -4.05 -2.68
N VAL A 153 18.12 -4.29 -3.88
CA VAL A 153 17.97 -3.26 -4.91
C VAL A 153 17.04 -2.14 -4.44
N SER A 154 15.91 -2.48 -3.80
CA SER A 154 14.98 -1.50 -3.23
C SER A 154 15.67 -0.61 -2.20
N ILE A 155 16.41 -1.18 -1.26
CA ILE A 155 17.12 -0.45 -0.20
C ILE A 155 18.19 0.48 -0.80
N CYS A 156 18.98 -0.01 -1.75
CA CYS A 156 19.98 0.79 -2.46
C CYS A 156 19.36 2.01 -3.15
N LEU A 157 18.24 1.82 -3.85
CA LEU A 157 17.55 2.90 -4.55
C LEU A 157 16.83 3.87 -3.57
N ILE A 158 16.25 3.36 -2.48
CA ILE A 158 15.68 4.20 -1.42
C ILE A 158 16.76 5.06 -0.77
N TYR A 159 17.93 4.48 -0.47
CA TYR A 159 19.06 5.21 0.10
C TYR A 159 19.55 6.31 -0.85
N ARG A 160 19.64 6.00 -2.15
CA ARG A 160 20.12 6.91 -3.18
C ARG A 160 19.15 8.06 -3.46
N TYR A 161 17.87 7.78 -3.63
CA TYR A 161 16.88 8.73 -4.15
C TYR A 161 15.91 9.26 -3.11
N ARG A 162 15.67 8.51 -2.03
CA ARG A 162 14.67 8.81 -1.00
C ARG A 162 13.29 9.08 -1.62
N PHE A 163 12.89 8.22 -2.55
CA PHE A 163 11.55 8.26 -3.14
C PHE A 163 10.58 7.40 -2.33
N PRO A 164 9.45 7.96 -1.84
CA PRO A 164 8.46 7.18 -1.08
C PRO A 164 7.88 5.98 -1.83
N PHE A 165 7.73 6.06 -3.16
CA PHE A 165 7.10 4.99 -3.94
C PHE A 165 7.89 3.68 -3.93
N LEU A 166 9.21 3.73 -3.75
CA LEU A 166 10.07 2.54 -3.67
C LEU A 166 9.78 1.66 -2.45
N PHE A 167 9.10 2.18 -1.44
CA PHE A 167 8.63 1.36 -0.31
C PHE A 167 7.56 0.36 -0.72
N LEU A 168 6.85 0.58 -1.83
CA LEU A 168 5.84 -0.37 -2.34
C LEU A 168 6.48 -1.71 -2.75
N PRO A 169 7.40 -1.79 -3.74
CA PRO A 169 8.03 -3.06 -4.09
C PRO A 169 8.86 -3.64 -2.95
N LEU A 170 9.46 -2.81 -2.09
CA LEU A 170 10.15 -3.30 -0.89
C LEU A 170 9.20 -4.06 0.04
N ALA A 171 8.04 -3.46 0.36
CA ALA A 171 7.06 -4.09 1.24
C ALA A 171 6.47 -5.36 0.62
N SER A 172 6.24 -5.36 -0.70
CA SER A 172 5.79 -6.55 -1.42
C SER A 172 6.82 -7.68 -1.37
N ALA A 173 8.11 -7.38 -1.62
CA ALA A 173 9.17 -8.38 -1.55
C ALA A 173 9.36 -8.94 -0.13
N LEU A 174 9.29 -8.08 0.90
CA LEU A 174 9.33 -8.52 2.30
C LEU A 174 8.13 -9.40 2.67
N TRP A 175 6.94 -9.10 2.11
CA TRP A 175 5.76 -9.93 2.35
C TRP A 175 5.93 -11.32 1.74
N CYS A 176 6.33 -11.41 0.46
CA CYS A 176 6.58 -12.69 -0.17
C CYS A 176 7.66 -13.49 0.60
N MET A 177 8.75 -12.82 1.00
CA MET A 177 9.80 -13.41 1.83
C MET A 177 9.30 -13.92 3.16
N SER A 178 8.36 -13.24 3.81
CA SER A 178 7.77 -13.73 5.06
C SER A 178 7.00 -15.04 4.86
N LEU A 179 6.32 -15.21 3.73
CA LEU A 179 5.60 -16.44 3.39
C LEU A 179 6.57 -17.58 3.10
N ASP A 180 7.55 -17.33 2.23
CA ASP A 180 8.51 -18.36 1.80
C ASP A 180 9.45 -18.77 2.93
N LEU A 181 9.90 -17.83 3.77
CA LEU A 181 10.70 -18.13 4.95
C LEU A 181 9.95 -18.97 5.97
N THR A 182 8.66 -18.68 6.19
CA THR A 182 7.84 -19.47 7.13
C THR A 182 7.69 -20.90 6.62
N LEU A 183 7.42 -21.09 5.33
CA LEU A 183 7.30 -22.41 4.73
C LEU A 183 8.62 -23.19 4.81
N TYR A 184 9.75 -22.52 4.52
CA TYR A 184 11.07 -23.12 4.67
C TYR A 184 11.35 -23.58 6.10
N LEU A 185 11.02 -22.75 7.10
CA LEU A 185 11.20 -23.08 8.52
C LEU A 185 10.32 -24.23 8.98
N PHE A 186 9.05 -24.26 8.57
CA PHE A 186 8.14 -25.36 8.91
C PHE A 186 8.61 -26.69 8.32
N ASP A 187 9.13 -26.65 7.09
CA ASP A 187 9.70 -27.85 6.45
C ASP A 187 10.97 -28.32 7.16
N LEU A 188 11.89 -27.40 7.45
CA LEU A 188 13.14 -27.67 8.16
C LEU A 188 12.91 -28.29 9.54
N LEU A 189 11.86 -27.85 10.24
CA LEU A 189 11.45 -28.38 11.55
C LEU A 189 10.66 -29.69 11.46
N GLY A 190 10.43 -30.21 10.25
CA GLY A 190 9.76 -31.49 10.02
C GLY A 190 8.23 -31.43 10.11
N TYR A 191 7.62 -30.24 10.23
CA TYR A 191 6.16 -30.09 10.32
C TYR A 191 5.44 -30.37 9.00
N LEU A 192 6.14 -30.33 7.86
CA LEU A 192 5.54 -30.58 6.53
C LEU A 192 5.66 -32.03 6.05
N ARG A 193 6.32 -32.92 6.81
CA ARG A 193 6.78 -34.22 6.29
C ARG A 193 5.73 -35.33 6.24
N GLU A 194 4.57 -35.15 6.86
CA GLU A 194 3.45 -36.10 6.80
C GLU A 194 2.10 -35.37 6.65
N GLY A 195 1.37 -35.62 5.55
CA GLY A 195 -0.04 -35.23 5.41
C GLY A 195 -0.34 -33.74 5.30
N PHE A 196 0.59 -32.92 4.81
CA PHE A 196 0.38 -31.47 4.69
C PHE A 196 -0.66 -31.14 3.60
N ASP A 197 -1.92 -31.05 4.01
CA ASP A 197 -3.04 -30.69 3.14
C ASP A 197 -2.95 -29.22 2.68
N TYR A 198 -3.48 -28.93 1.50
CA TYR A 198 -3.58 -27.57 0.94
C TYR A 198 -4.34 -26.62 1.87
N ALA A 199 -5.29 -27.15 2.65
CA ALA A 199 -6.01 -26.40 3.67
C ALA A 199 -5.07 -25.81 4.74
N ASN A 200 -4.15 -26.62 5.29
CA ASN A 200 -3.17 -26.16 6.27
C ASN A 200 -2.21 -25.13 5.66
N TYR A 201 -1.86 -25.30 4.39
CA TYR A 201 -1.02 -24.35 3.65
C TYR A 201 -1.67 -22.97 3.54
N SER A 202 -2.96 -22.89 3.17
CA SER A 202 -3.67 -21.60 3.09
C SER A 202 -3.76 -20.92 4.44
N THR A 203 -4.13 -21.67 5.48
CA THR A 203 -4.28 -21.14 6.84
C THR A 203 -2.99 -20.54 7.38
N ILE A 204 -1.84 -21.20 7.20
CA ILE A 204 -0.55 -20.62 7.64
C ILE A 204 -0.26 -19.31 6.90
N ARG A 205 -0.49 -19.26 5.58
CA ARG A 205 -0.24 -18.03 4.80
C ARG A 205 -1.14 -16.88 5.21
N GLU A 206 -2.39 -17.16 5.58
CA GLU A 206 -3.33 -16.17 6.12
C GLU A 206 -2.81 -15.62 7.45
N TYR A 207 -2.43 -16.46 8.41
CA TYR A 207 -1.88 -16.00 9.69
C TYR A 207 -0.58 -15.22 9.55
N VAL A 208 0.35 -15.70 8.71
CA VAL A 208 1.62 -14.99 8.43
C VAL A 208 1.33 -13.63 7.81
N SER A 209 0.44 -13.56 6.82
CA SER A 209 0.06 -12.30 6.17
C SER A 209 -0.63 -11.35 7.14
N LEU A 210 -1.51 -11.85 8.00
CA LEU A 210 -2.19 -11.07 9.03
C LEU A 210 -1.16 -10.42 9.98
N LEU A 211 -0.24 -11.21 10.55
CA LEU A 211 0.79 -10.73 11.46
C LEU A 211 1.80 -9.82 10.77
N PHE A 212 2.22 -10.17 9.56
CA PHE A 212 3.13 -9.36 8.74
C PHE A 212 2.51 -8.00 8.40
N GLY A 213 1.24 -7.97 7.99
CA GLY A 213 0.51 -6.74 7.71
C GLY A 213 0.42 -5.81 8.92
N LEU A 214 0.14 -6.36 10.10
CA LEU A 214 0.17 -5.61 11.37
C LEU A 214 1.58 -5.08 11.67
N PHE A 215 2.62 -5.90 11.49
CA PHE A 215 4.01 -5.52 11.70
C PHE A 215 4.44 -4.36 10.79
N ILE A 216 4.19 -4.45 9.49
CA ILE A 216 4.48 -3.38 8.52
C ILE A 216 3.69 -2.12 8.83
N THR A 217 2.43 -2.27 9.26
CA THR A 217 1.60 -1.15 9.69
C THR A 217 2.17 -0.46 10.93
N GLY A 218 2.70 -1.21 11.89
CA GLY A 218 3.42 -0.70 13.05
C GLY A 218 4.69 0.06 12.67
N ILE A 219 5.49 -0.48 11.74
CA ILE A 219 6.67 0.22 11.20
C ILE A 219 6.25 1.51 10.49
N ALA A 220 5.20 1.46 9.65
CA ALA A 220 4.66 2.61 8.97
C ALA A 220 4.29 3.70 9.98
N PHE A 221 3.62 3.33 11.07
CA PHE A 221 3.27 4.24 12.15
C PHE A 221 4.48 4.87 12.85
N VAL A 222 5.53 4.10 13.15
CA VAL A 222 6.76 4.65 13.74
C VAL A 222 7.45 5.64 12.79
N ILE A 223 7.54 5.30 11.50
CA ILE A 223 8.08 6.21 10.48
C ILE A 223 7.22 7.46 10.39
N ASP A 224 5.91 7.29 10.44
CA ASP A 224 4.93 8.37 10.32
C ASP A 224 5.00 9.38 11.47
N LEU A 225 5.29 8.91 12.69
CA LEU A 225 5.52 9.77 13.85
C LEU A 225 6.85 10.53 13.75
N LYS A 226 7.89 9.89 13.23
CA LYS A 226 9.25 10.46 13.12
C LYS A 226 9.43 11.37 11.90
N ASN A 227 8.62 11.20 10.86
CA ASN A 227 8.76 11.92 9.62
C ASN A 227 8.35 13.39 9.78
N LYS A 228 9.33 14.29 9.66
CA LYS A 228 9.14 15.75 9.69
C LYS A 228 9.23 16.39 8.30
N THR A 229 9.26 15.56 7.25
CA THR A 229 9.38 16.04 5.86
C THR A 229 8.03 16.13 5.19
N VAL A 230 7.93 16.96 4.14
CA VAL A 230 6.71 17.10 3.33
C VAL A 230 6.42 15.81 2.53
N LYS A 231 7.43 14.97 2.28
CA LYS A 231 7.28 13.70 1.57
C LYS A 231 6.70 12.64 2.50
N ASP A 232 5.65 11.96 2.06
CA ASP A 232 4.99 10.93 2.85
C ASP A 232 5.62 9.55 2.64
N PHE A 233 6.69 9.26 3.39
CA PHE A 233 7.39 7.96 3.35
C PHE A 233 6.57 6.81 3.93
N SER A 234 5.61 7.11 4.80
CA SER A 234 4.81 6.08 5.48
C SER A 234 3.62 5.59 4.65
N PHE A 235 3.13 6.40 3.69
CA PHE A 235 1.91 6.09 2.94
C PHE A 235 1.94 4.71 2.28
N TRP A 236 3.01 4.40 1.54
CA TRP A 236 3.11 3.13 0.83
C TRP A 236 3.26 1.94 1.78
N LEU A 237 3.93 2.12 2.92
CA LEU A 237 4.00 1.10 3.96
C LEU A 237 2.64 0.86 4.63
N TYR A 238 1.88 1.91 4.93
CA TYR A 238 0.51 1.77 5.42
C TYR A 238 -0.38 1.07 4.38
N LEU A 239 -0.26 1.44 3.11
CA LEU A 239 -1.04 0.82 2.05
C LEU A 239 -0.75 -0.67 1.96
N SER A 240 0.52 -1.06 1.86
CA SER A 240 0.91 -2.47 1.80
C SER A 240 0.53 -3.21 3.08
N GLY A 241 0.86 -2.68 4.25
CA GLY A 241 0.57 -3.32 5.53
C GLY A 241 -0.93 -3.53 5.77
N VAL A 242 -1.75 -2.52 5.47
CA VAL A 242 -3.21 -2.63 5.60
C VAL A 242 -3.80 -3.57 4.56
N ILE A 243 -3.35 -3.54 3.30
CA ILE A 243 -3.83 -4.49 2.28
C ILE A 243 -3.51 -5.92 2.69
N THR A 244 -2.30 -6.20 3.17
CA THR A 244 -1.89 -7.54 3.57
C THR A 244 -2.65 -8.01 4.81
N PHE A 245 -2.78 -7.15 5.84
CA PHE A 245 -3.54 -7.45 7.05
C PHE A 245 -5.03 -7.68 6.74
N TRP A 246 -5.66 -6.72 6.08
CA TRP A 246 -7.09 -6.74 5.78
C TRP A 246 -7.43 -7.84 4.78
N GLY A 247 -6.57 -8.06 3.78
CA GLY A 247 -6.74 -9.12 2.79
C GLY A 247 -6.71 -10.51 3.44
N ALA A 248 -5.75 -10.75 4.33
CA ALA A 248 -5.67 -12.00 5.09
C ALA A 248 -6.86 -12.17 6.05
N LEU A 249 -7.21 -11.11 6.78
CA LEU A 249 -8.36 -11.13 7.69
C LEU A 249 -9.68 -11.41 6.96
N SER A 250 -9.84 -10.88 5.75
CA SER A 250 -11.06 -11.05 4.95
C SER A 250 -11.12 -12.39 4.21
N SER A 251 -9.98 -13.04 3.96
CA SER A 251 -9.93 -14.36 3.33
C SER A 251 -10.07 -15.52 4.32
N MET A 252 -9.84 -15.26 5.61
CA MET A 252 -10.01 -16.26 6.67
C MET A 252 -11.46 -16.74 6.74
N TYR A 253 -11.64 -18.05 6.55
CA TYR A 253 -12.94 -18.69 6.61
C TYR A 253 -13.47 -18.76 8.05
N SER A 254 -14.78 -18.53 8.23
CA SER A 254 -15.45 -18.68 9.52
C SER A 254 -16.93 -19.02 9.36
N ASP A 255 -17.35 -20.14 9.94
CA ASP A 255 -18.77 -20.52 10.07
C ASP A 255 -19.51 -19.78 11.18
N SER A 256 -18.80 -19.10 12.08
CA SER A 256 -19.39 -18.47 13.25
C SER A 256 -19.85 -17.03 12.98
N GLU A 257 -21.12 -16.74 13.23
CA GLU A 257 -21.67 -15.38 13.20
C GLU A 257 -20.98 -14.44 14.20
N LEU A 258 -20.51 -14.97 15.33
CA LEU A 258 -19.76 -14.19 16.32
C LEU A 258 -18.41 -13.74 15.76
N ALA A 259 -17.71 -14.59 15.02
CA ALA A 259 -16.47 -14.21 14.37
C ALA A 259 -16.70 -13.19 13.24
N LYS A 260 -17.79 -13.32 12.46
CA LYS A 260 -18.18 -12.31 11.46
C LYS A 260 -18.53 -10.96 12.12
N PHE A 261 -19.18 -10.98 13.28
CA PHE A 261 -19.41 -9.78 14.08
C PHE A 261 -18.08 -9.17 14.59
N CYS A 262 -17.15 -9.99 15.10
CA CYS A 262 -15.82 -9.52 15.47
C CYS A 262 -15.07 -8.91 14.28
N TYR A 263 -15.19 -9.49 13.08
CA TYR A 263 -14.67 -8.91 11.84
C TYR A 263 -15.25 -7.52 11.57
N CYS A 264 -16.56 -7.32 11.76
CA CYS A 264 -17.18 -6.00 11.68
C CYS A 264 -16.60 -5.02 12.72
N CYS A 265 -16.43 -5.46 13.98
CA CYS A 265 -15.80 -4.66 15.03
C CYS A 265 -14.36 -4.25 14.70
N ILE A 266 -13.55 -5.16 14.13
CA ILE A 266 -12.18 -4.86 13.69
C ILE A 266 -12.20 -3.78 12.59
N ASN A 267 -13.09 -3.90 11.60
CA ASN A 267 -13.21 -2.91 10.55
C ASN A 267 -13.71 -1.55 11.05
N LEU A 268 -14.61 -1.52 12.03
CA LEU A 268 -15.02 -0.30 12.72
C LEU A 268 -13.84 0.34 13.46
N LEU A 269 -13.04 -0.46 14.17
CA LEU A 269 -11.83 0.00 14.84
C LEU A 269 -10.82 0.58 13.84
N MET A 270 -10.66 -0.03 12.66
CA MET A 270 -9.83 0.52 11.58
C MET A 270 -10.31 1.92 11.15
N ILE A 271 -11.61 2.13 10.98
CA ILE A 271 -12.16 3.47 10.66
C ILE A 271 -11.81 4.48 11.77
N LEU A 272 -12.01 4.11 13.04
CA LEU A 272 -11.71 4.96 14.19
C LEU A 272 -10.23 5.33 14.27
N ILE A 273 -9.34 4.35 14.11
CA ILE A 273 -7.89 4.57 14.05
C ILE A 273 -7.57 5.49 12.88
N GLY A 274 -8.04 5.18 11.68
CA GLY A 274 -7.81 5.96 10.46
C GLY A 274 -8.25 7.42 10.58
N ALA A 275 -9.40 7.67 11.19
CA ALA A 275 -9.89 9.01 11.47
C ALA A 275 -9.00 9.75 12.48
N THR A 276 -8.53 9.05 13.52
CA THR A 276 -7.69 9.61 14.59
C THR A 276 -6.31 10.02 14.07
N ILE A 277 -5.66 9.14 13.30
CA ILE A 277 -4.31 9.40 12.75
C ILE A 277 -4.33 10.09 11.38
N ALA A 278 -5.52 10.49 10.90
CA ALA A 278 -5.76 11.11 9.59
C ALA A 278 -5.20 10.28 8.41
N ARG A 279 -5.27 8.95 8.49
CA ARG A 279 -4.82 8.01 7.45
C ARG A 279 -6.04 7.38 6.76
N LYS A 280 -6.31 7.85 5.54
CA LYS A 280 -7.45 7.41 4.72
C LYS A 280 -7.44 5.91 4.40
N VAL A 281 -6.26 5.29 4.32
CA VAL A 281 -6.12 3.87 4.00
C VAL A 281 -6.97 3.00 4.93
N PHE A 282 -6.85 3.18 6.25
CA PHE A 282 -7.65 2.43 7.22
C PHE A 282 -9.15 2.68 7.10
N VAL A 283 -9.55 3.93 6.81
CA VAL A 283 -10.98 4.28 6.63
C VAL A 283 -11.56 3.60 5.40
N VAL A 284 -10.83 3.58 4.28
CA VAL A 284 -11.27 2.94 3.04
C VAL A 284 -11.41 1.43 3.23
N PHE A 285 -10.38 0.76 3.75
CA PHE A 285 -10.43 -0.70 3.96
C PHE A 285 -11.43 -1.10 5.04
N GLY A 286 -11.52 -0.34 6.14
CA GLY A 286 -12.55 -0.56 7.16
C GLY A 286 -13.97 -0.39 6.59
N ALA A 287 -14.21 0.62 5.75
CA ALA A 287 -15.50 0.79 5.09
C ALA A 287 -15.82 -0.36 4.11
N LEU A 288 -14.84 -0.82 3.34
CA LEU A 288 -14.99 -2.01 2.48
C LEU A 288 -15.35 -3.25 3.30
N GLY A 289 -14.68 -3.48 4.44
CA GLY A 289 -14.98 -4.63 5.29
C GLY A 289 -16.35 -4.57 5.95
N ILE A 290 -16.77 -3.39 6.46
CA ILE A 290 -18.15 -3.20 6.96
C ILE A 290 -19.17 -3.43 5.84
N THR A 291 -18.88 -2.94 4.62
CA THR A 291 -19.77 -3.16 3.47
C THR A 291 -19.90 -4.64 3.12
N GLY A 292 -18.79 -5.39 3.13
CA GLY A 292 -18.80 -6.85 2.97
C GLY A 292 -19.60 -7.56 4.05
N TYR A 293 -19.46 -7.15 5.32
CA TYR A 293 -20.26 -7.70 6.42
C TYR A 293 -21.75 -7.39 6.28
N LEU A 294 -22.11 -6.15 5.93
CA LEU A 294 -23.50 -5.77 5.70
C LEU A 294 -24.11 -6.49 4.50
N ALA A 295 -23.33 -6.73 3.45
CA ALA A 295 -23.75 -7.55 2.32
C ALA A 295 -24.01 -9.00 2.75
N HIS A 296 -23.13 -9.59 3.57
CA HIS A 296 -23.36 -10.91 4.15
C HIS A 296 -24.67 -10.97 4.96
N LEU A 297 -24.91 -9.98 5.82
CA LEU A 297 -26.18 -9.90 6.56
C LEU A 297 -27.38 -9.78 5.62
N ALA A 298 -27.27 -8.99 4.55
CA ALA A 298 -28.35 -8.79 3.59
C ALA A 298 -28.68 -10.06 2.80
N TYR A 299 -27.66 -10.74 2.28
CA TYR A 299 -27.83 -11.85 1.34
C TYR A 299 -27.98 -13.21 2.01
N ASP A 300 -27.34 -13.44 3.16
CA ASP A 300 -27.29 -14.78 3.77
C ASP A 300 -28.15 -14.88 5.05
N VAL A 301 -28.31 -13.79 5.80
CA VAL A 301 -29.02 -13.80 7.09
C VAL A 301 -30.44 -13.25 6.96
N PHE A 302 -30.62 -12.20 6.16
CA PHE A 302 -31.88 -11.47 6.00
C PHE A 302 -32.40 -11.46 4.55
N GLU A 303 -32.10 -12.51 3.77
CA GLU A 303 -32.41 -12.62 2.33
C GLU A 303 -33.87 -12.23 2.01
N ASP A 304 -34.82 -12.74 2.79
CA ASP A 304 -36.26 -12.51 2.60
C ASP A 304 -36.83 -11.30 3.38
N SER A 305 -35.99 -10.50 4.03
CA SER A 305 -36.45 -9.42 4.91
C SER A 305 -36.51 -8.08 4.21
N LEU A 306 -37.72 -7.63 3.87
CA LEU A 306 -37.97 -6.27 3.38
C LEU A 306 -37.68 -5.18 4.43
N LEU A 307 -37.67 -5.53 5.71
CA LEU A 307 -37.37 -4.59 6.80
C LEU A 307 -35.88 -4.30 6.94
N PHE A 308 -35.01 -5.24 6.55
CA PHE A 308 -33.57 -5.08 6.75
C PHE A 308 -33.00 -3.87 5.99
N PRO A 309 -33.28 -3.66 4.69
CA PRO A 309 -32.86 -2.44 3.99
C PRO A 309 -33.41 -1.16 4.64
N LEU A 310 -34.65 -1.18 5.13
CA LEU A 310 -35.27 -0.02 5.78
C LEU A 310 -34.53 0.33 7.08
N VAL A 311 -34.26 -0.65 7.94
CA VAL A 311 -33.46 -0.45 9.17
C VAL A 311 -32.06 0.05 8.82
N LEU A 312 -31.44 -0.51 7.79
CA LEU A 312 -30.10 -0.09 7.36
C LEU A 312 -30.07 1.38 6.89
N THR A 313 -31.09 1.83 6.15
CA THR A 313 -31.21 3.25 5.77
C THR A 313 -31.39 4.16 7.00
N LEU A 314 -32.19 3.75 7.98
CA LEU A 314 -32.34 4.50 9.24
C LEU A 314 -31.03 4.59 10.01
N ILE A 315 -30.25 3.52 10.08
CA ILE A 315 -28.90 3.51 10.67
C ILE A 315 -27.99 4.48 9.92
N GLY A 316 -28.01 4.46 8.58
CA GLY A 316 -27.23 5.39 7.76
C GLY A 316 -27.57 6.86 8.04
N LEU A 317 -28.86 7.19 8.09
CA LEU A 317 -29.33 8.55 8.43
C LEU A 317 -28.94 8.95 9.85
N PHE A 318 -29.00 8.02 10.81
CA PHE A 318 -28.55 8.25 12.18
C PHE A 318 -27.05 8.55 12.27
N ILE A 319 -26.21 7.83 11.52
CA ILE A 319 -24.77 8.10 11.43
C ILE A 319 -24.49 9.48 10.84
N ILE A 320 -25.22 9.88 9.78
CA ILE A 320 -25.13 11.24 9.22
C ILE A 320 -25.48 12.29 10.27
N PHE A 321 -26.56 12.07 11.02
CA PHE A 321 -26.98 12.97 12.09
C PHE A 321 -25.91 13.11 13.20
N ILE A 322 -25.30 11.99 13.62
CA ILE A 322 -24.14 12.02 14.54
C ILE A 322 -22.99 12.84 13.93
N GLY A 323 -22.70 12.67 12.64
CA GLY A 323 -21.68 13.44 11.93
C GLY A 323 -21.93 14.95 11.97
N ILE A 324 -23.19 15.39 11.83
CA ILE A 324 -23.57 16.80 11.94
C ILE A 324 -23.36 17.32 13.37
N ILE A 325 -23.75 16.55 14.39
CA ILE A 325 -23.52 16.92 15.80
C ILE A 325 -22.01 17.03 16.09
N TRP A 326 -21.23 16.08 15.57
CA TRP A 326 -19.78 16.09 15.69
C TRP A 326 -19.17 17.34 15.07
N GLN A 327 -19.58 17.70 13.85
CA GLN A 327 -19.09 18.90 13.16
C GLN A 327 -19.32 20.18 13.98
N ARG A 328 -20.46 20.28 14.69
CA ARG A 328 -20.76 21.42 15.56
C ARG A 328 -19.84 21.51 16.78
N HIS A 329 -19.34 20.37 17.28
CA HIS A 329 -18.48 20.30 18.47
C HIS A 329 -17.02 19.95 18.14
N GLU A 330 -16.63 19.97 16.87
CA GLU A 330 -15.35 19.45 16.39
C GLU A 330 -14.15 20.07 17.12
N LYS A 331 -14.20 21.38 17.41
CA LYS A 331 -13.14 22.08 18.16
C LYS A 331 -13.01 21.57 19.59
N ALA A 332 -14.14 21.37 20.29
CA ALA A 332 -14.14 20.87 21.66
C ALA A 332 -13.71 19.40 21.71
N ILE A 333 -14.22 18.57 20.81
CA ILE A 333 -13.90 17.14 20.76
C ILE A 333 -12.43 16.92 20.40
N ASN A 334 -11.89 17.63 19.40
CA ASN A 334 -10.47 17.58 19.09
C ASN A 334 -9.62 17.99 20.29
N HIS A 335 -10.02 19.00 21.06
CA HIS A 335 -9.28 19.40 22.25
C HIS A 335 -9.24 18.29 23.32
N TYR A 336 -10.37 17.63 23.58
CA TYR A 336 -10.44 16.50 24.52
C TYR A 336 -9.66 15.28 24.02
N LEU A 337 -9.81 14.87 22.76
CA LEU A 337 -9.08 13.71 22.21
C LEU A 337 -7.56 13.93 22.21
N LEU A 338 -7.10 15.17 21.94
CA LEU A 338 -5.69 15.52 22.00
C LEU A 338 -5.12 15.59 23.43
N GLN A 339 -5.95 15.52 24.48
CA GLN A 339 -5.47 15.44 25.88
C GLN A 339 -5.09 14.00 26.27
N PHE A 340 -5.71 12.99 25.67
CA PHE A 340 -5.41 11.57 25.94
C PHE A 340 -4.25 11.03 25.10
N LEU A 341 -3.79 11.80 24.10
CA LEU A 341 -2.72 11.39 23.20
C LEU A 341 -1.33 11.78 23.76
N PRO A 342 -0.33 10.89 23.67
CA PRO A 342 1.06 11.23 23.99
C PRO A 342 1.55 12.44 23.18
N GLN A 343 2.42 13.27 23.78
CA GLN A 343 2.92 14.51 23.19
C GLN A 343 3.46 14.34 21.75
N GLY A 344 4.12 13.20 21.46
CA GLY A 344 4.64 12.89 20.13
C GLY A 344 3.55 12.76 19.06
N LEU A 345 2.45 12.06 19.38
CA LEU A 345 1.30 11.88 18.50
C LEU A 345 0.57 13.21 18.25
N LYS A 346 0.42 14.02 19.30
CA LYS A 346 -0.21 15.34 19.22
C LYS A 346 0.49 16.25 18.22
N ASN A 347 1.82 16.32 18.28
CA ASN A 347 2.62 17.15 17.38
C ASN A 347 2.53 16.67 15.92
N SER A 348 2.59 15.36 15.68
CA SER A 348 2.50 14.80 14.33
C SER A 348 1.11 15.00 13.70
N ILE A 349 0.03 14.90 14.48
CA ILE A 349 -1.34 15.14 14.01
C ILE A 349 -1.57 16.62 13.72
N GLN A 350 -1.08 17.52 14.59
CA GLN A 350 -1.18 18.96 14.37
C GLN A 350 -0.44 19.41 13.10
N PHE A 351 0.77 18.89 12.87
CA PHE A 351 1.53 19.17 11.63
C PHE A 351 0.81 18.76 10.34
N ARG A 352 -0.16 17.83 10.39
CA ARG A 352 -0.93 17.42 9.20
C ARG A 352 -2.27 18.10 9.04
N LYS A 353 -2.90 18.48 10.15
CA LYS A 353 -4.20 19.18 10.12
C LYS A 353 -4.04 20.65 9.71
N TYR A 354 -2.93 21.27 10.08
CA TYR A 354 -2.57 22.64 9.72
C TYR A 354 -1.56 22.64 8.57
#